data_AF-A0A158CCY9-F1
#
_entry.id   AF-A0A158CCY9-F1
#
_cell.length_a   1.000
_cell.length_b   1.000
_cell.length_c   1.000
_cell.angle_alpha   90.00
_cell.angle_beta   90.00
_cell.angle_gamma   90.00
#
_symmetry.space_group_name_H-M   'P 1'
#
loop_
_entity.id
_entity.type
_entity.pdbx_description
1 polymer ?
#
loop_
_entity_poly.entity_id
_entity_poly.type
_entity_poly.pdbx_seq_one_letter_code
_entity_poly.pdbx_strand_id
1 'polypeptide(L)'
;MALLPFLFRDSEEEVLTLTKKELTVLDEAQPDYVVYLAETEHEGSRWWQMTVRLPAQEKMYEVVTALGKTKLWKRLDIAVDFIKESCPHTKTVSVVFST
;
A
#
# COMPACT_ATOMS: atom_id res chain seq x y z
N MET A 1 32.43 12.37 -14.38
CA MET A 1 31.06 11.96 -14.74
C MET A 1 30.90 10.51 -14.31
N ALA A 2 30.53 10.29 -13.05
CA ALA A 2 30.36 8.96 -12.48
C ALA A 2 28.86 8.65 -12.43
N LEU A 3 28.49 7.53 -13.04
CA LEU A 3 27.27 6.80 -12.74
C LEU A 3 27.38 6.36 -11.28
N LEU A 4 26.45 6.78 -10.43
CA LEU A 4 26.24 6.15 -9.13
C LEU A 4 24.88 5.44 -9.18
N PRO A 5 24.87 4.10 -9.27
CA PRO A 5 23.69 3.30 -9.09
C PRO A 5 23.24 3.41 -7.62
N PHE A 6 21.94 3.35 -7.40
CA PHE A 6 21.37 2.72 -6.22
C PHE A 6 22.11 2.97 -4.90
N LEU A 7 21.94 4.16 -4.32
CA LEU A 7 22.05 4.28 -2.87
C LEU A 7 20.75 3.73 -2.25
N PHE A 8 20.57 2.41 -2.36
CA PHE A 8 19.94 1.65 -1.29
C PHE A 8 20.86 1.84 -0.08
N ARG A 9 20.55 2.85 0.73
CA ARG A 9 21.01 2.86 2.10
C ARG A 9 20.19 1.80 2.81
N ASP A 10 20.86 0.74 3.25
CA ASP A 10 20.40 -0.21 4.28
C ASP A 10 20.07 0.56 5.56
N SER A 11 18.95 1.30 5.56
CA SER A 11 18.14 1.41 6.75
C SER A 11 17.03 0.42 6.53
N GLU A 12 16.90 -0.58 7.40
CA GLU A 12 15.62 -1.24 7.65
C GLU A 12 14.63 -0.13 8.06
N GLU A 13 14.10 0.62 7.09
CA GLU A 13 12.84 1.32 7.29
C GLU A 13 11.87 0.20 7.62
N GLU A 14 11.48 0.12 8.88
CA GLU A 14 10.45 -0.80 9.33
C GLU A 14 9.24 -0.58 8.41
N VAL A 15 9.06 -1.49 7.45
CA VAL A 15 7.91 -1.47 6.57
C VAL A 15 6.73 -1.79 7.46
N LEU A 16 6.01 -0.75 7.88
CA LEU A 16 4.84 -0.93 8.72
C LEU A 16 3.80 -1.70 7.91
N THR A 17 3.09 -2.60 8.57
CA THR A 17 2.09 -3.43 7.90
C THR A 17 0.74 -3.29 8.57
N LEU A 18 -0.31 -3.48 7.78
CA LEU A 18 -1.69 -3.54 8.26
C LEU A 18 -2.35 -4.80 7.69
N THR A 19 -2.88 -5.63 8.57
CA THR A 19 -3.89 -6.61 8.20
C THR A 19 -5.20 -5.90 7.84
N LYS A 20 -6.14 -6.60 7.18
CA LYS A 20 -7.49 -6.05 6.92
C LYS A 20 -8.16 -5.56 8.22
N LYS A 21 -7.97 -6.28 9.33
CA LYS A 21 -8.57 -5.92 10.62
C LYS A 21 -8.02 -4.59 11.14
N GLU A 22 -6.70 -4.41 11.11
CA GLU A 22 -6.07 -3.17 11.56
C GLU A 22 -6.38 -2.00 10.62
N LEU A 23 -6.48 -2.27 9.32
CA LEU A 23 -6.93 -1.29 8.33
C LEU A 23 -8.34 -0.78 8.63
N THR A 24 -9.29 -1.66 8.96
CA THR A 24 -10.65 -1.25 9.36
C THR A 24 -10.65 -0.44 10.65
N VAL A 25 -9.82 -0.80 11.63
CA VAL A 25 -9.66 -0.02 12.87
C VAL A 25 -9.08 1.37 12.57
N LEU A 26 -8.10 1.46 11.67
CA LEU A 26 -7.53 2.74 11.24
C LEU A 26 -8.59 3.62 10.56
N ASP A 27 -9.41 3.02 9.68
CA ASP A 27 -10.50 3.73 8.99
C ASP A 27 -11.52 4.33 9.95
N GLU A 28 -11.91 3.59 11.00
CA GLU A 28 -12.84 4.07 12.02
C GLU A 28 -12.22 5.14 12.94
N ALA A 29 -10.95 5.00 13.30
CA ALA A 29 -10.30 5.86 14.29
C ALA A 29 -9.85 7.21 13.73
N GLN A 30 -9.31 7.23 12.51
CA GLN A 30 -8.78 8.44 11.88
C GLN A 30 -8.83 8.35 10.35
N PRO A 31 -9.91 8.80 9.69
CA PRO A 31 -10.07 8.68 8.25
C PRO A 31 -9.20 9.65 7.42
N ASP A 32 -8.21 10.31 8.04
CA ASP A 32 -7.27 11.22 7.37
C ASP A 32 -6.03 10.46 6.87
N TYR A 33 -6.28 9.52 5.95
CA TYR A 33 -5.26 8.74 5.27
C TYR A 33 -5.51 8.74 3.77
N VAL A 34 -4.47 8.39 3.01
CA VAL A 34 -4.54 8.29 1.55
C VAL A 34 -4.17 6.88 1.13
N VAL A 35 -5.02 6.29 0.28
CA VAL A 35 -4.77 4.96 -0.30
C VAL A 35 -4.11 5.09 -1.65
N TYR A 36 -3.07 4.30 -1.86
CA TYR A 36 -2.40 4.14 -3.15
C TYR A 36 -2.48 2.67 -3.59
N LEU A 37 -2.91 2.46 -4.84
CA LEU A 37 -2.74 1.20 -5.55
C LEU A 37 -1.58 1.37 -6.52
N ALA A 38 -0.42 0.83 -6.15
CA ALA A 38 0.78 0.88 -6.95
C ALA A 38 0.87 -0.37 -7.82
N GLU A 39 1.14 -0.17 -9.11
CA GLU A 39 1.57 -1.22 -10.01
C GLU A 39 2.95 -1.73 -9.58
N THR A 40 3.09 -3.05 -9.52
CA THR A 40 4.33 -3.72 -9.13
C THR A 40 4.52 -4.97 -9.99
N GLU A 41 5.76 -5.40 -10.14
CA GLU A 41 6.09 -6.66 -10.79
C GLU A 41 6.30 -7.75 -9.74
N HIS A 42 5.56 -8.85 -9.87
CA HIS A 42 5.73 -10.02 -9.01
C HIS A 42 5.63 -11.28 -9.88
N GLU A 43 6.67 -12.13 -9.79
CA GLU A 43 6.82 -13.35 -10.60
C GLU A 43 6.72 -13.10 -12.11
N GLY A 44 7.33 -12.01 -12.61
CA GLY A 44 7.37 -11.69 -14.05
C GLY A 44 6.01 -11.23 -14.62
N SER A 45 5.08 -10.84 -13.76
CA SER A 45 3.76 -10.35 -14.14
C SER A 45 3.42 -9.06 -13.39
N ARG A 46 2.53 -8.26 -13.97
CA ARG A 46 1.99 -7.06 -13.33
C ARG A 46 0.98 -7.43 -12.23
N TRP A 47 1.14 -6.82 -11.06
CA TRP A 47 0.22 -6.87 -9.94
C TRP A 47 -0.03 -5.47 -9.38
N TRP A 48 -1.02 -5.38 -8.49
CA TRP A 48 -1.34 -4.20 -7.72
C TRP A 48 -1.05 -4.46 -6.26
N GLN A 49 -0.38 -3.51 -5.61
CA GLN A 49 -0.12 -3.49 -4.18
C GLN A 49 -0.80 -2.28 -3.56
N MET A 50 -1.45 -2.47 -2.42
CA MET A 50 -2.08 -1.39 -1.67
C MET A 50 -1.14 -0.87 -0.60
N THR A 51 -1.01 0.45 -0.55
CA THR A 51 -0.30 1.16 0.52
C THR A 51 -1.17 2.27 1.09
N VAL A 52 -1.07 2.47 2.40
CA VAL A 52 -1.82 3.48 3.15
C VAL A 52 -0.84 4.48 3.71
N ARG A 53 -1.01 5.76 3.38
CA ARG A 53 -0.19 6.84 3.92
C ARG A 53 -0.97 7.66 4.92
N LEU A 54 -0.35 7.97 6.04
CA LEU A 54 -0.81 8.94 7.04
C LEU A 54 0.07 10.18 6.93
N PRO A 55 -0.30 11.20 6.14
CA PRO A 55 0.57 12.34 5.85
C PRO A 55 0.99 13.09 7.11
N ALA A 56 0.06 13.26 8.07
CA ALA A 56 0.33 13.96 9.33
C ALA A 56 1.33 13.24 10.24
N GLN A 57 1.54 11.93 10.05
CA GLN A 57 2.44 11.12 10.86
C GLN A 57 3.71 10.72 10.10
N GLU A 58 3.83 11.10 8.82
CA GLU A 58 4.88 10.64 7.91
C GLU A 58 5.03 9.11 7.88
N LYS A 59 3.91 8.38 8.06
CA LYS A 59 3.89 6.92 8.07
C LYS A 59 3.27 6.35 6.81
N MET A 60 3.82 5.21 6.38
CA MET A 60 3.32 4.42 5.26
C MET A 60 3.20 2.97 5.70
N TYR A 61 2.07 2.34 5.33
CA TYR A 61 1.77 0.96 5.67
C TYR A 61 1.51 0.15 4.41
N GLU A 62 2.05 -1.06 4.35
CA GLU A 62 1.65 -2.07 3.37
C GLU A 62 0.48 -2.90 3.90
N VAL A 63 -0.48 -3.20 3.01
CA VAL A 63 -1.56 -4.11 3.39
C VAL A 63 -1.10 -5.55 3.21
N VAL A 64 -1.18 -6.32 4.29
CA VAL A 64 -0.80 -7.72 4.34
C VAL A 64 -2.01 -8.62 4.59
N THR A 65 -1.86 -9.89 4.22
CA THR A 65 -2.78 -10.97 4.58
C THR A 65 -2.68 -11.27 6.08
N ALA A 66 -3.62 -12.06 6.62
CA ALA A 66 -3.55 -12.54 8.00
C ALA A 66 -2.28 -13.38 8.30
N LEU A 67 -1.56 -13.83 7.26
CA LEU A 67 -0.29 -14.55 7.36
C LEU A 67 0.93 -13.63 7.25
N GLY A 68 0.75 -12.31 7.26
CA GLY A 68 1.84 -11.33 7.16
C GLY A 68 2.44 -11.17 5.77
N LYS A 69 1.93 -11.86 4.74
CA LYS A 69 2.37 -11.68 3.35
C LYS A 69 1.70 -10.48 2.71
N THR A 70 2.45 -9.65 1.99
CA THR A 70 1.92 -8.53 1.20
C THR A 70 0.75 -8.98 0.33
N LYS A 71 -0.36 -8.25 0.42
CA LYS A 71 -1.56 -8.55 -0.34
C LYS A 71 -1.42 -7.95 -1.74
N LEU A 72 -1.46 -8.82 -2.75
CA LEU A 72 -1.35 -8.46 -4.15
C LEU A 72 -2.63 -8.82 -4.92
N TRP A 73 -2.95 -8.03 -5.93
CA TRP A 73 -4.08 -8.28 -6.82
C TRP A 73 -3.65 -8.24 -8.29
N LYS A 74 -4.04 -9.25 -9.07
CA LYS A 74 -3.83 -9.23 -10.54
C LYS A 74 -4.73 -8.21 -11.24
N ARG A 75 -5.91 -7.95 -10.68
CA ARG A 75 -6.91 -7.06 -11.27
C ARG A 75 -7.16 -5.86 -10.37
N LEU A 76 -7.17 -4.68 -10.99
CA LEU A 76 -7.35 -3.40 -10.28
C LEU A 76 -8.76 -3.27 -9.69
N ASP A 77 -9.79 -3.74 -10.39
CA ASP A 77 -11.18 -3.66 -9.94
C ASP A 77 -11.43 -4.41 -8.63
N ILE A 78 -10.84 -5.60 -8.48
CA ILE A 78 -10.90 -6.38 -7.23
C ILE A 78 -10.18 -5.65 -6.09
N ALA A 79 -9.06 -4.97 -6.37
CA ALA A 79 -8.35 -4.19 -5.38
C ALA A 79 -9.19 -2.98 -4.92
N VAL A 80 -9.88 -2.32 -5.85
CA VAL A 80 -10.82 -1.22 -5.56
C VAL A 80 -12.01 -1.69 -4.73
N ASP A 81 -12.60 -2.85 -5.05
CA ASP A 81 -13.72 -3.40 -4.27
C ASP A 81 -13.29 -3.74 -2.84
N PHE A 82 -12.08 -4.26 -2.65
CA PHE A 82 -11.51 -4.47 -1.32
C PHE A 82 -11.38 -3.18 -0.52
N ILE A 83 -10.96 -2.07 -1.16
CA ILE A 83 -10.87 -0.76 -0.50
C ILE A 83 -12.26 -0.29 -0.11
N LYS A 84 -13.26 -0.35 -1.00
CA LYS A 84 -14.64 0.06 -0.68
C LYS A 84 -15.22 -0.71 0.51
N GLU A 85 -14.90 -1.99 0.61
CA GLU A 85 -15.36 -2.84 1.73
C GLU A 85 -14.62 -2.51 3.04
N SER A 86 -13.31 -2.31 2.97
CA SER A 86 -12.44 -2.23 4.16
C SER A 86 -12.24 -0.81 4.69
N CYS A 87 -12.45 0.18 3.83
CA CYS A 87 -12.11 1.59 4.00
C CYS A 87 -13.27 2.51 3.55
N PRO A 88 -14.50 2.35 4.07
CA PRO A 88 -15.67 3.09 3.60
C PRO A 88 -15.55 4.62 3.77
N HIS A 89 -14.69 5.11 4.67
CA HIS A 89 -14.49 6.54 4.88
C HIS A 89 -13.36 7.15 4.02
N THR A 90 -12.66 6.34 3.21
CA THR A 90 -11.65 6.83 2.27
C THR A 90 -12.28 7.78 1.25
N LYS A 91 -11.73 8.99 1.13
CA LYS A 91 -12.18 9.99 0.16
C LYS A 91 -11.47 9.91 -1.18
N THR A 92 -10.22 9.46 -1.18
CA THR A 92 -9.35 9.49 -2.35
C THR A 92 -8.54 8.20 -2.43
N VAL A 93 -8.57 7.57 -3.60
CA VAL A 93 -7.70 6.46 -3.97
C VAL A 93 -6.87 6.90 -5.18
N SER A 94 -5.55 6.79 -5.07
CA SER A 94 -4.62 7.07 -6.17
C SER A 94 -4.14 5.78 -6.81
N VAL A 95 -4.18 5.71 -8.14
CA VAL A 95 -3.60 4.59 -8.90
C VAL A 95 -2.27 5.05 -9.48
N VAL A 96 -1.20 4.32 -9.20
CA VAL A 96 0.17 4.67 -9.59
C VAL A 96 0.72 3.57 -10.48
N PHE A 97 1.13 3.91 -11.70
CA PHE A 97 1.75 2.97 -12.64
C PHE A 97 3.27 2.96 -12.45
N SER A 98 3.88 1.79 -12.61
CA SER A 98 5.34 1.65 -12.61
C SER A 98 5.89 2.14 -13.96
N THR A 99 6.91 2.98 -13.91
CA THR A 99 7.68 3.45 -15.08
C THR A 99 8.80 2.52 -15.43
#